data_AF-A0A538SAS2-F1
#
_entry.id   AF-A0A538SAS2-F1
#
_cell.length_a   1.000
_cell.length_b   1.000
_cell.length_c   1.000
_cell.angle_alpha   90.00
_cell.angle_beta   90.00
_cell.angle_gamma   90.00
#
_symmetry.space_group_name_H-M   'P 1'
#
loop_
_entity.id
_entity.type
_entity.pdbx_description
1 polymer ?
#
loop_
_entity_poly.entity_id
_entity_poly.type
_entity_poly.pdbx_seq_one_letter_code
_entity_poly.pdbx_strand_id
1 'polypeptide(L)'
;EVWLAAPDRRATAVTLGPFTLKDGCDSSRAWRTDPTGQVIALDGHDLEEAKADTWFENDRWLAPDFGGGRVTVVGPEDDARGKYWVLEVAPPAGRARRMYLDRSTWLVDHFVSKRDQATTTVRLSDYRMVQGRKLAFRSVQQIEGMPANDATVYVDSLSVNEPMPPERFAPPPEKASALRYLKSPGVARLPFDYSVRHVWLKAAVNGGPAADFLYDTGASLTVIDSAYAATIGLKTEGRLQGEGAGASGTGTFARIGTLRVAAPDSDGVEIENLKVAVLDLNRILAPYFWRPVAGVIGFDFIVRFVNEIDYDARALVLRDPAGYEYHGSGAAIPMTLAGHAPVAKLTLDGEFDGDFRIDVGSGSTVDLHGPFVRRNGLDQALPAGVEVTSGGFGGTFESRVTRARSLAIGPYSWDKPLVSLSQAATGAFASEDYAGNVGNQLLERFKVTLDYEHRALHLEPGARFKKPDSFSRSGLQLAREGSMVRAAQVVAGSPAAKAKIQPGDEVVEIAGRPAADYTAEGAAGLLDHGKAGSKVKLVIARDGKRKKVKLKLREFV
;
A
#
# COMPACT_ATOMS: atom_id res chain seq x y z
N GLU A 1 -2.92 -26.92 1.74
CA GLU A 1 -1.87 -27.94 1.87
C GLU A 1 -0.56 -27.27 2.27
N VAL A 2 0.27 -27.94 3.06
CA VAL A 2 1.59 -27.47 3.48
C VAL A 2 2.57 -28.62 3.30
N TRP A 3 3.73 -28.34 2.73
CA TRP A 3 4.82 -29.28 2.51
C TRP A 3 6.10 -28.75 3.14
N LEU A 4 6.78 -29.60 3.90
CA LEU A 4 7.97 -29.24 4.68
C LEU A 4 9.07 -30.27 4.45
N ALA A 5 10.26 -29.84 4.07
CA ALA A 5 11.42 -30.70 4.00
C ALA A 5 12.61 -30.03 4.69
N ALA A 6 12.99 -30.59 5.83
CA ALA A 6 14.11 -30.11 6.62
C ALA A 6 15.43 -30.21 5.81
N PRO A 7 16.37 -29.27 6.01
CA PRO A 7 16.32 -28.22 7.03
C PRO A 7 15.60 -26.94 6.60
N ASP A 8 15.32 -26.74 5.32
CA ASP A 8 15.19 -25.39 4.76
C ASP A 8 14.14 -25.24 3.67
N ARG A 9 13.29 -26.24 3.40
CA ARG A 9 12.26 -26.14 2.36
C ARG A 9 10.85 -26.13 2.92
N ARG A 10 10.05 -25.24 2.36
CA ARG A 10 8.63 -25.09 2.64
C ARG A 10 7.89 -24.74 1.37
N ALA A 11 6.69 -25.27 1.20
CA ALA A 11 5.74 -24.80 0.22
C ALA A 11 4.32 -24.89 0.77
N THR A 12 3.45 -23.96 0.37
CA THR A 12 2.03 -24.03 0.68
C THR A 12 1.17 -23.85 -0.56
N ALA A 13 -0.04 -24.40 -0.50
CA ALA A 13 -1.12 -24.11 -1.42
C ALA A 13 -2.39 -23.88 -0.62
N VAL A 14 -2.89 -22.64 -0.64
CA VAL A 14 -4.09 -22.22 0.07
C VAL A 14 -5.17 -21.88 -0.94
N THR A 15 -6.31 -22.57 -0.87
CA THR A 15 -7.48 -22.25 -1.68
C THR A 15 -8.53 -21.55 -0.82
N LEU A 16 -8.81 -20.29 -1.11
CA LEU A 16 -9.81 -19.45 -0.43
C LEU A 16 -10.87 -19.04 -1.45
N GLY A 17 -11.99 -19.78 -1.51
CA GLY A 17 -13.02 -19.56 -2.52
C GLY A 17 -12.42 -19.57 -3.95
N PRO A 18 -12.48 -18.47 -4.71
CA PRO A 18 -11.92 -18.41 -6.06
C PRO A 18 -10.39 -18.21 -6.11
N PHE A 19 -9.73 -18.01 -4.97
CA PHE A 19 -8.29 -17.79 -4.89
C PHE A 19 -7.55 -19.09 -4.64
N THR A 20 -6.47 -19.31 -5.38
CA THR A 20 -5.46 -20.29 -5.02
C THR A 20 -4.16 -19.53 -4.93
N LEU A 21 -3.63 -19.40 -3.72
CA LEU A 21 -2.35 -18.79 -3.44
C LEU A 21 -1.36 -19.91 -3.14
N LYS A 22 -0.19 -19.84 -3.76
CA LYS A 22 0.92 -20.73 -3.49
C LYS A 22 2.12 -19.91 -3.11
N ASP A 23 2.93 -20.42 -2.21
CA ASP A 23 4.19 -19.82 -1.86
C ASP A 23 5.18 -20.91 -1.47
N GLY A 24 6.46 -20.59 -1.58
CA GLY A 24 7.53 -21.51 -1.26
C GLY A 24 8.81 -20.79 -0.91
N CYS A 25 9.66 -21.47 -0.16
CA CYS A 25 10.95 -20.97 0.27
C CYS A 25 11.94 -22.13 0.37
N ASP A 26 13.18 -21.87 -0.04
CA ASP A 26 14.36 -22.67 0.25
C ASP A 26 15.42 -21.82 1.00
N SER A 27 16.63 -22.34 1.23
CA SER A 27 17.72 -21.61 1.91
C SER A 27 18.12 -20.28 1.26
N SER A 28 17.79 -20.08 -0.02
CA SER A 28 18.28 -18.96 -0.82
C SER A 28 17.18 -18.11 -1.47
N ARG A 29 16.02 -18.69 -1.76
CA ARG A 29 14.97 -18.09 -2.57
C ARG A 29 13.61 -18.30 -1.91
N ALA A 30 12.74 -17.30 -2.06
CA ALA A 30 11.33 -17.46 -1.78
C ALA A 30 10.49 -16.88 -2.90
N TRP A 31 9.30 -17.41 -3.07
CA TRP A 31 8.39 -17.04 -4.14
C TRP A 31 6.95 -17.16 -3.65
N ARG A 32 6.05 -16.41 -4.28
CA ARG A 32 4.60 -16.58 -4.11
C ARG A 32 3.86 -16.34 -5.41
N THR A 33 2.63 -16.82 -5.49
CA THR A 33 1.73 -16.46 -6.59
C THR A 33 0.79 -15.34 -6.17
N ASP A 34 0.53 -14.41 -7.07
CA ASP A 34 -0.59 -13.49 -6.93
C ASP A 34 -1.94 -14.22 -7.15
N PRO A 35 -3.09 -13.56 -6.95
CA PRO A 35 -4.41 -14.13 -7.25
C PRO A 35 -4.63 -14.59 -8.70
N THR A 36 -3.84 -14.10 -9.66
CA THR A 36 -3.88 -14.49 -11.08
C THR A 36 -3.05 -15.75 -11.36
N GLY A 37 -2.17 -16.13 -10.44
CA GLY A 37 -1.24 -17.26 -10.57
C GLY A 37 0.14 -16.85 -11.10
N GLN A 38 0.40 -15.55 -11.26
CA GLN A 38 1.73 -15.04 -11.62
C GLN A 38 2.69 -15.23 -10.45
N VAL A 39 3.88 -15.75 -10.73
CA VAL A 39 4.93 -15.96 -9.73
C VAL A 39 5.66 -14.65 -9.48
N ILE A 40 5.88 -14.35 -8.20
CA ILE A 40 6.62 -13.19 -7.71
C ILE A 40 7.75 -13.74 -6.84
N ALA A 41 8.99 -13.43 -7.20
CA ALA A 41 10.13 -13.65 -6.32
C ALA A 41 10.06 -12.68 -5.13
N LEU A 42 10.29 -13.20 -3.92
CA LEU A 42 10.35 -12.41 -2.69
C LEU A 42 11.77 -11.92 -2.44
N ASP A 43 11.87 -10.69 -1.94
CA ASP A 43 13.12 -10.03 -1.54
C ASP A 43 12.85 -9.14 -0.31
N GLY A 44 13.88 -8.42 0.15
CA GLY A 44 13.75 -7.52 1.30
C GLY A 44 13.16 -8.21 2.53
N HIS A 45 12.24 -7.52 3.21
CA HIS A 45 11.59 -8.03 4.41
C HIS A 45 10.72 -9.27 4.15
N ASP A 46 10.07 -9.37 2.98
CA ASP A 46 9.23 -10.52 2.62
C ASP A 46 10.06 -11.82 2.52
N LEU A 47 11.28 -11.75 1.99
CA LEU A 47 12.19 -12.91 1.93
C LEU A 47 12.66 -13.31 3.33
N GLU A 48 13.00 -12.35 4.18
CA GLU A 48 13.44 -12.63 5.55
C GLU A 48 12.31 -13.25 6.39
N GLU A 49 11.07 -12.81 6.18
CA GLU A 49 9.88 -13.42 6.79
C GLU A 49 9.62 -14.84 6.26
N ALA A 50 9.73 -15.07 4.94
CA ALA A 50 9.58 -16.40 4.37
C ALA A 50 10.63 -17.41 4.89
N LYS A 51 11.88 -16.96 5.07
CA LYS A 51 12.95 -17.76 5.71
C LYS A 51 12.63 -18.04 7.18
N ALA A 52 12.13 -17.05 7.92
CA ALA A 52 11.68 -17.23 9.30
C ALA A 52 10.57 -18.28 9.39
N ASP A 53 9.50 -18.13 8.59
CA ASP A 53 8.39 -19.08 8.52
C ASP A 53 8.89 -20.50 8.21
N THR A 54 9.78 -20.65 7.25
CA THR A 54 10.39 -21.94 6.87
C THR A 54 11.20 -22.56 8.00
N TRP A 55 11.99 -21.76 8.73
CA TRP A 55 12.75 -22.22 9.88
C TRP A 55 11.85 -22.66 11.04
N PHE A 56 10.79 -21.90 11.32
CA PHE A 56 9.82 -22.24 12.38
C PHE A 56 9.03 -23.51 12.05
N GLU A 57 8.50 -23.61 10.84
CA GLU A 57 7.65 -24.74 10.42
C GLU A 57 8.46 -26.04 10.26
N ASN A 58 9.76 -25.96 9.92
CA ASN A 58 10.65 -27.12 9.96
C ASN A 58 11.19 -27.45 11.36
N ASP A 59 10.64 -26.85 12.42
CA ASP A 59 11.02 -27.07 13.82
C ASP A 59 12.53 -26.90 14.09
N ARG A 60 13.20 -26.01 13.34
CA ARG A 60 14.66 -25.84 13.43
C ARG A 60 15.11 -25.36 14.80
N TRP A 61 14.24 -24.68 15.53
CA TRP A 61 14.42 -24.28 16.93
C TRP A 61 14.59 -25.45 17.92
N LEU A 62 14.27 -26.70 17.52
CA LEU A 62 14.52 -27.89 18.32
C LEU A 62 15.88 -28.56 18.04
N ALA A 63 16.61 -28.10 17.02
CA ALA A 63 17.93 -28.64 16.72
C ALA A 63 18.94 -28.29 17.84
N PRO A 64 20.04 -29.06 18.02
CA PRO A 64 21.01 -28.81 19.09
C PRO A 64 21.65 -27.40 19.07
N ASP A 65 21.79 -26.82 17.88
CA ASP A 65 22.28 -25.45 17.64
C ASP A 65 21.13 -24.45 17.38
N PHE A 66 19.90 -24.86 17.67
CA PHE A 66 18.66 -24.17 17.30
C PHE A 66 18.59 -23.82 15.80
N GLY A 67 19.27 -24.57 14.93
CA GLY A 67 19.32 -24.28 13.50
C GLY A 67 19.84 -22.87 13.21
N GLY A 68 20.82 -22.40 14.00
CA GLY A 68 21.43 -21.07 13.90
C GLY A 68 20.61 -19.94 14.54
N GLY A 69 19.44 -20.23 15.09
CA GLY A 69 18.62 -19.25 15.81
C GLY A 69 19.00 -19.12 17.28
N ARG A 70 18.11 -18.52 18.07
CA ARG A 70 18.27 -18.33 19.51
C ARG A 70 16.95 -18.58 20.24
N VAL A 71 16.99 -19.37 21.30
CA VAL A 71 15.85 -19.57 22.22
C VAL A 71 16.21 -18.99 23.57
N THR A 72 15.39 -18.07 24.08
CA THR A 72 15.61 -17.41 25.37
C THR A 72 14.40 -17.65 26.27
N VAL A 73 14.64 -18.01 27.54
CA VAL A 73 13.58 -18.12 28.54
C VAL A 73 13.19 -16.72 28.99
N VAL A 74 11.93 -16.32 28.76
CA VAL A 74 11.39 -15.05 29.23
C VAL A 74 10.97 -15.17 30.70
N GLY A 75 10.33 -16.28 31.04
CA GLY A 75 9.85 -16.56 32.40
C GLY A 75 8.44 -17.16 32.40
N PRO A 76 7.88 -17.42 33.58
CA PRO A 76 6.50 -17.87 33.68
C PRO A 76 5.52 -16.70 33.48
N GLU A 77 4.43 -16.94 32.74
CA GLU A 77 3.29 -16.02 32.63
C GLU A 77 1.99 -16.81 32.88
N ASP A 78 1.02 -16.17 33.55
CA ASP A 78 -0.28 -16.76 33.89
C ASP A 78 -1.40 -15.86 33.35
N ASP A 79 -2.45 -16.47 32.80
CA ASP A 79 -3.64 -15.75 32.36
C ASP A 79 -4.93 -16.49 32.79
N ALA A 80 -6.08 -16.01 32.32
CA ALA A 80 -7.38 -16.61 32.64
C ALA A 80 -7.58 -18.03 32.06
N ARG A 81 -6.75 -18.45 31.09
CA ARG A 81 -6.85 -19.73 30.39
C ARG A 81 -5.85 -20.74 30.91
N GLY A 82 -4.69 -20.31 31.39
CA GLY A 82 -3.64 -21.23 31.76
C GLY A 82 -2.42 -20.63 32.44
N LYS A 83 -1.43 -21.50 32.58
CA LYS A 83 -0.19 -21.28 33.29
C LYS A 83 0.95 -21.69 32.37
N TYR A 84 1.84 -20.76 32.02
CA TYR A 84 2.76 -20.96 30.91
C TYR A 84 4.24 -20.77 31.29
N TRP A 85 5.11 -21.51 30.63
CA TRP A 85 6.51 -21.11 30.41
C TRP A 85 6.59 -20.34 29.11
N VAL A 86 7.16 -19.14 29.12
CA VAL A 86 7.27 -18.29 27.94
C VAL A 86 8.71 -18.28 27.43
N LEU A 87 8.84 -18.57 26.14
CA LEU A 87 10.10 -18.52 25.40
C LEU A 87 10.03 -17.44 24.34
N GLU A 88 11.12 -16.70 24.18
CA GLU A 88 11.37 -15.89 22.98
C GLU A 88 12.23 -16.72 22.03
N VAL A 89 11.66 -17.06 20.87
CA VAL A 89 12.28 -17.90 19.85
C VAL A 89 12.62 -17.02 18.65
N ALA A 90 13.90 -16.85 18.37
CA ALA A 90 14.41 -15.99 17.31
C ALA A 90 15.06 -16.83 16.19
N PRO A 91 14.58 -16.76 14.95
CA PRO A 91 15.25 -17.38 13.80
C PRO A 91 16.54 -16.63 13.45
N PRO A 92 17.42 -17.20 12.59
CA PRO A 92 18.60 -16.50 12.06
C PRO A 92 18.26 -15.26 11.23
N ALA A 93 17.08 -15.26 10.62
CA ALA A 93 16.56 -14.26 9.70
C ALA A 93 15.08 -13.98 10.04
N GLY A 94 14.66 -12.72 9.99
CA GLY A 94 13.30 -12.28 10.33
C GLY A 94 13.06 -12.08 11.84
N ARG A 95 11.78 -12.11 12.25
CA ARG A 95 11.34 -11.68 13.60
C ARG A 95 11.21 -12.85 14.57
N ALA A 96 11.52 -12.57 15.83
CA ALA A 96 11.27 -13.50 16.94
C ALA A 96 9.77 -13.68 17.22
N ARG A 97 9.42 -14.81 17.83
CA ARG A 97 8.06 -15.14 18.29
C ARG A 97 8.08 -15.47 19.77
N ARG A 98 7.02 -15.10 20.48
CA ARG A 98 6.78 -15.65 21.81
C ARG A 98 6.05 -16.98 21.69
N MET A 99 6.58 -17.99 22.36
CA MET A 99 6.02 -19.33 22.44
C MET A 99 5.61 -19.61 23.88
N TYR A 100 4.34 -19.96 24.07
CA TYR A 100 3.74 -20.24 25.36
C TYR A 100 3.58 -21.75 25.50
N LEU A 101 4.33 -22.35 26.42
CA LEU A 101 4.29 -23.77 26.74
C LEU A 101 3.43 -23.98 27.99
N ASP A 102 2.42 -24.84 27.92
CA ASP A 102 1.63 -25.19 29.11
C ASP A 102 2.52 -25.87 30.17
N ARG A 103 2.49 -25.36 31.41
CA ARG A 103 3.40 -25.83 32.49
C ARG A 103 3.15 -27.27 32.92
N SER A 104 1.98 -27.83 32.65
CA SER A 104 1.63 -29.19 33.06
C SER A 104 1.96 -30.23 31.99
N THR A 105 1.77 -29.88 30.72
CA THR A 105 1.89 -30.81 29.58
C THR A 105 3.14 -30.59 28.75
N TRP A 106 3.82 -29.44 28.90
CA TRP A 106 4.93 -28.98 28.06
C TRP A 106 4.61 -28.85 26.57
N LEU A 107 3.33 -28.91 26.21
CA LEU A 107 2.87 -28.67 24.84
C LEU A 107 2.79 -27.17 24.58
N VAL A 108 2.99 -26.78 23.33
CA VAL A 108 2.77 -25.40 22.91
C VAL A 108 1.28 -25.10 22.99
N ASP A 109 0.87 -24.16 23.83
CA ASP A 109 -0.51 -23.68 23.85
C ASP A 109 -0.71 -22.69 22.71
N HIS A 110 0.19 -21.71 22.58
CA HIS A 110 0.08 -20.72 21.53
C HIS A 110 1.39 -20.01 21.19
N PHE A 111 1.39 -19.39 20.02
CA PHE A 111 2.40 -18.43 19.59
C PHE A 111 1.81 -17.03 19.52
N VAL A 112 2.58 -16.04 19.92
CA VAL A 112 2.33 -14.61 19.62
C VAL A 112 3.45 -14.12 18.71
N SER A 113 3.06 -13.64 17.53
CA SER A 113 3.98 -13.16 16.49
C SER A 113 3.59 -11.75 16.08
N LYS A 114 4.57 -10.85 15.95
CA LYS A 114 4.38 -9.54 15.32
C LYS A 114 4.87 -9.61 13.87
N ARG A 115 3.98 -9.37 12.91
CA ARG A 115 4.27 -9.27 11.46
C ARG A 115 4.01 -7.83 11.04
N ASP A 116 5.03 -7.09 10.59
CA ASP A 116 4.97 -5.66 10.25
C ASP A 116 3.98 -4.86 11.13
N GLN A 117 2.74 -4.68 10.67
CA GLN A 117 1.66 -3.92 11.31
C GLN A 117 0.78 -4.75 12.27
N ALA A 118 0.68 -6.06 12.07
CA ALA A 118 -0.29 -6.93 12.74
C ALA A 118 0.34 -7.84 13.81
N THR A 119 -0.35 -7.99 14.94
CA THR A 119 -0.04 -9.04 15.91
C THR A 119 -0.96 -10.23 15.66
N THR A 120 -0.37 -11.41 15.49
CA THR A 120 -1.09 -12.66 15.28
C THR A 120 -0.90 -13.58 16.47
N THR A 121 -2.00 -14.10 17.00
CA THR A 121 -1.98 -15.19 17.97
C THR A 121 -2.44 -16.48 17.31
N VAL A 122 -1.63 -17.53 17.35
CA VAL A 122 -2.01 -18.87 16.85
C VAL A 122 -2.06 -19.82 18.04
N ARG A 123 -3.26 -20.27 18.39
CA ARG A 123 -3.48 -21.24 19.48
C ARG A 123 -3.59 -22.64 18.93
N LEU A 124 -2.94 -23.59 19.57
CA LEU A 124 -2.86 -24.99 19.17
C LEU A 124 -3.66 -25.87 20.12
N SER A 125 -4.35 -26.87 19.57
CA SER A 125 -5.21 -27.77 20.32
C SER A 125 -5.36 -29.10 19.56
N ASP A 126 -6.05 -30.06 20.16
CA ASP A 126 -6.26 -31.41 19.59
C ASP A 126 -4.92 -32.08 19.25
N TYR A 127 -4.05 -32.19 20.26
CA TYR A 127 -2.76 -32.85 20.11
C TYR A 127 -2.91 -34.35 19.98
N ARG A 128 -2.43 -34.91 18.86
CA ARG A 128 -2.48 -36.35 18.56
C ARG A 128 -1.06 -36.90 18.41
N MET A 129 -0.89 -38.17 18.77
CA MET A 129 0.38 -38.86 18.61
C MET A 129 0.56 -39.29 17.15
N VAL A 130 1.62 -38.82 16.49
CA VAL A 130 1.98 -39.19 15.11
C VAL A 130 3.47 -39.54 15.09
N GLN A 131 3.80 -40.78 14.70
CA GLN A 131 5.18 -41.30 14.67
C GLN A 131 6.01 -40.97 15.93
N GLY A 132 5.40 -41.04 17.12
CA GLY A 132 6.08 -40.80 18.39
C GLY A 132 6.17 -39.34 18.85
N ARG A 133 5.60 -38.39 18.12
CA ARG A 133 5.50 -36.97 18.52
C ARG A 133 4.05 -36.52 18.63
N LYS A 134 3.74 -35.70 19.65
CA LYS A 134 2.44 -35.02 19.74
C LYS A 134 2.43 -33.82 18.80
N LEU A 135 1.49 -33.79 17.86
CA LEU A 135 1.29 -32.70 16.90
C LEU A 135 -0.15 -32.18 16.99
N ALA A 136 -0.33 -30.87 16.83
CA ALA A 136 -1.64 -30.24 16.92
C ALA A 136 -2.46 -30.49 15.63
N PHE A 137 -3.69 -30.98 15.77
CA PHE A 137 -4.62 -31.17 14.65
C PHE A 137 -5.64 -30.04 14.53
N ARG A 138 -5.59 -29.06 15.43
CA ARG A 138 -6.44 -27.88 15.37
C ARG A 138 -5.67 -26.63 15.78
N SER A 139 -5.77 -25.58 14.99
CA SER A 139 -5.29 -24.25 15.36
C SER A 139 -6.34 -23.17 15.20
N VAL A 140 -6.30 -22.15 16.06
CA VAL A 140 -7.10 -20.94 15.95
C VAL A 140 -6.15 -19.76 15.78
N GLN A 141 -6.19 -19.16 14.61
CA GLN A 141 -5.45 -17.95 14.28
C GLN A 141 -6.35 -16.74 14.52
N GLN A 142 -5.82 -15.75 15.23
CA GLN A 142 -6.47 -14.47 15.46
C GLN A 142 -5.53 -13.34 15.10
N ILE A 143 -6.05 -12.35 14.38
CA ILE A 143 -5.30 -11.16 14.00
C ILE A 143 -5.86 -9.98 14.78
N GLU A 144 -5.01 -9.36 15.61
CA GLU A 144 -5.41 -8.24 16.44
C GLU A 144 -5.96 -7.09 15.57
N GLY A 145 -7.18 -6.62 15.87
CA GLY A 145 -7.86 -5.58 15.10
C GLY A 145 -8.58 -6.05 13.83
N MET A 146 -8.46 -7.32 13.42
CA MET A 146 -9.07 -7.85 12.19
C MET A 146 -9.86 -9.15 12.42
N PRO A 147 -10.96 -9.12 13.19
CA PRO A 147 -11.71 -10.33 13.52
C PRO A 147 -12.35 -11.01 12.29
N ALA A 148 -12.54 -10.30 11.18
CA ALA A 148 -13.03 -10.90 9.93
C ALA A 148 -12.00 -11.83 9.27
N ASN A 149 -10.74 -11.75 9.69
CA ASN A 149 -9.63 -12.55 9.20
C ASN A 149 -9.23 -13.67 10.19
N ASP A 150 -9.95 -13.83 11.31
CA ASP A 150 -9.75 -14.96 12.23
C ASP A 150 -10.06 -16.28 11.52
N ALA A 151 -9.22 -17.30 11.74
CA ALA A 151 -9.34 -18.59 11.09
C ALA A 151 -9.23 -19.74 12.09
N THR A 152 -10.08 -20.76 11.94
CA THR A 152 -9.87 -22.06 12.59
C THR A 152 -9.43 -23.05 11.53
N VAL A 153 -8.28 -23.66 11.74
CA VAL A 153 -7.67 -24.63 10.84
C VAL A 153 -7.72 -26.00 11.50
N TYR A 154 -8.14 -27.00 10.73
CA TYR A 154 -8.11 -28.40 11.11
C TYR A 154 -7.15 -29.14 10.19
N VAL A 155 -6.30 -29.98 10.76
CA VAL A 155 -5.46 -30.90 10.01
C VAL A 155 -6.30 -32.14 9.73
N ASP A 156 -6.68 -32.33 8.46
CA ASP A 156 -7.43 -33.50 8.01
C ASP A 156 -6.53 -34.75 8.00
N SER A 157 -5.35 -34.62 7.39
CA SER A 157 -4.36 -35.69 7.25
C SER A 157 -2.95 -35.14 7.40
N LEU A 158 -2.04 -35.99 7.90
CA LEU A 158 -0.63 -35.68 8.08
C LEU A 158 0.21 -36.90 7.74
N SER A 159 1.12 -36.72 6.79
CA SER A 159 2.15 -37.68 6.40
C SER A 159 3.51 -37.19 6.89
N VAL A 160 4.32 -38.09 7.47
CA VAL A 160 5.63 -37.78 8.04
C VAL A 160 6.66 -38.75 7.48
N ASN A 161 7.83 -38.24 7.10
CA ASN A 161 8.93 -38.99 6.48
C ASN A 161 8.57 -39.66 5.14
N GLU A 162 7.58 -39.14 4.43
CA GLU A 162 7.26 -39.59 3.08
C GLU A 162 8.18 -38.93 2.04
N PRO A 163 8.69 -39.68 1.04
CA PRO A 163 9.41 -39.09 -0.08
C PRO A 163 8.53 -38.05 -0.79
N MET A 164 9.03 -36.83 -0.93
CA MET A 164 8.34 -35.76 -1.65
C MET A 164 9.09 -35.37 -2.93
N PRO A 165 8.37 -35.19 -4.04
CA PRO A 165 8.98 -34.72 -5.27
C PRO A 165 9.54 -33.30 -5.11
N PRO A 166 10.76 -32.99 -5.57
CA PRO A 166 11.34 -31.66 -5.50
C PRO A 166 10.47 -30.58 -6.15
N GLU A 167 9.72 -30.93 -7.20
CA GLU A 167 8.83 -30.02 -7.92
C GLU A 167 7.68 -29.46 -7.06
N ARG A 168 7.35 -30.07 -5.91
CA ARG A 168 6.37 -29.50 -4.97
C ARG A 168 6.85 -28.19 -4.34
N PHE A 169 8.17 -27.99 -4.27
CA PHE A 169 8.79 -26.79 -3.69
C PHE A 169 9.17 -25.76 -4.75
N ALA A 170 9.10 -26.13 -6.03
CA ALA A 170 9.39 -25.24 -7.13
C ALA A 170 8.19 -24.30 -7.39
N PRO A 171 8.44 -23.06 -7.86
CA PRO A 171 7.37 -22.21 -8.33
C PRO A 171 6.59 -22.91 -9.45
N PRO A 172 5.26 -22.74 -9.50
CA PRO A 172 4.47 -23.29 -10.60
C PRO A 172 4.93 -22.67 -11.93
N PRO A 173 4.78 -23.38 -13.06
CA PRO A 173 5.01 -22.79 -14.36
C PRO A 173 4.10 -21.56 -14.52
N GLU A 174 4.67 -20.46 -14.99
CA GLU A 174 3.93 -19.22 -15.18
C GLU A 174 2.75 -19.43 -16.12
N LYS A 175 1.55 -19.16 -15.61
CA LYS A 175 0.36 -18.97 -16.43
C LYS A 175 0.12 -17.47 -16.52
N ALA A 176 0.76 -16.81 -17.49
CA ALA A 176 0.42 -15.43 -17.77
C ALA A 176 -1.05 -15.35 -18.21
N SER A 177 -1.84 -14.47 -17.57
CA SER A 177 -3.07 -13.99 -18.18
C SER A 177 -2.75 -13.48 -19.58
N ALA A 178 -3.61 -13.76 -20.56
CA ALA A 178 -3.42 -13.28 -21.92
C ALA A 178 -3.36 -11.75 -21.90
N LEU A 179 -2.15 -11.23 -22.08
CA LEU A 179 -1.85 -9.82 -22.23
C LEU A 179 -1.70 -9.54 -23.73
N ARG A 180 -2.38 -8.51 -24.21
CA ARG A 180 -2.31 -8.08 -25.60
C ARG A 180 -2.00 -6.60 -25.70
N TYR A 181 -0.95 -6.26 -26.43
CA TYR A 181 -0.72 -4.90 -26.92
C TYR A 181 -1.64 -4.62 -28.12
N LEU A 182 -2.35 -3.50 -28.09
CA LEU A 182 -3.45 -3.24 -29.03
C LEU A 182 -2.97 -2.69 -30.38
N LYS A 183 -1.83 -1.98 -30.40
CA LYS A 183 -1.33 -1.28 -31.58
C LYS A 183 0.08 -1.70 -31.98
N SER A 184 1.02 -1.68 -31.03
CA SER A 184 2.41 -2.03 -31.28
C SER A 184 2.83 -3.15 -30.33
N PRO A 185 3.30 -4.32 -30.83
CA PRO A 185 3.78 -5.38 -29.97
C PRO A 185 4.88 -4.87 -29.03
N GLY A 186 4.75 -5.18 -27.73
CA GLY A 186 5.74 -4.88 -26.70
C GLY A 186 5.76 -3.45 -26.17
N VAL A 187 4.94 -2.54 -26.68
CA VAL A 187 4.84 -1.17 -26.16
C VAL A 187 3.46 -0.58 -26.33
N ALA A 188 2.97 0.10 -25.30
CA ALA A 188 1.77 0.93 -25.36
C ALA A 188 2.03 2.29 -24.73
N ARG A 189 1.59 3.37 -25.39
CA ARG A 189 1.67 4.74 -24.87
C ARG A 189 0.29 5.25 -24.51
N LEU A 190 0.08 5.52 -23.23
CA LEU A 190 -1.18 5.94 -22.66
C LEU A 190 -1.07 7.40 -22.18
N PRO A 191 -1.82 8.36 -22.76
CA PRO A 191 -1.93 9.68 -22.15
C PRO A 191 -2.69 9.56 -20.83
N PHE A 192 -2.30 10.33 -19.82
CA PHE A 192 -3.02 10.40 -18.56
C PHE A 192 -3.49 11.82 -18.24
N ASP A 193 -4.63 11.90 -17.57
CA ASP A 193 -5.02 13.13 -16.88
C ASP A 193 -4.33 13.16 -15.51
N TYR A 194 -3.63 14.25 -15.23
CA TYR A 194 -2.97 14.50 -13.95
C TYR A 194 -3.73 15.59 -13.21
N SER A 195 -4.47 15.16 -12.19
CA SER A 195 -5.43 16.00 -11.47
C SER A 195 -5.40 15.64 -9.99
N VAL A 196 -5.34 16.67 -9.14
CA VAL A 196 -5.21 16.52 -7.67
C VAL A 196 -4.04 15.60 -7.30
N ARG A 197 -2.95 15.69 -8.08
CA ARG A 197 -1.74 14.86 -7.97
C ARG A 197 -1.92 13.35 -8.12
N HIS A 198 -2.92 12.89 -8.85
CA HIS A 198 -3.08 11.47 -9.17
C HIS A 198 -3.02 11.24 -10.68
N VAL A 199 -2.55 10.07 -11.10
CA VAL A 199 -2.50 9.62 -12.50
C VAL A 199 -3.81 8.92 -12.85
N TRP A 200 -4.57 9.49 -13.79
CA TRP A 200 -5.85 8.96 -14.22
C TRP A 200 -5.80 8.43 -15.64
N LEU A 201 -6.27 7.20 -15.81
CA LEU A 201 -6.31 6.49 -17.09
C LEU A 201 -7.74 6.15 -17.46
N LYS A 202 -7.97 5.99 -18.76
CA LYS A 202 -9.23 5.44 -19.28
C LYS A 202 -9.12 3.93 -19.38
N ALA A 203 -10.01 3.22 -18.70
CA ALA A 203 -10.11 1.77 -18.78
C ALA A 203 -11.54 1.28 -18.97
N ALA A 204 -11.70 0.16 -19.66
CA ALA A 204 -12.96 -0.51 -19.91
C ALA A 204 -12.93 -1.93 -19.31
N VAL A 205 -13.99 -2.29 -18.60
CA VAL A 205 -14.17 -3.63 -18.01
C VAL A 205 -15.17 -4.42 -18.85
N ASN A 206 -14.82 -5.64 -19.24
CA ASN A 206 -15.68 -6.57 -20.01
C ASN A 206 -16.27 -5.96 -21.30
N GLY A 207 -15.50 -5.13 -22.00
CA GLY A 207 -15.94 -4.44 -23.22
C GLY A 207 -16.97 -3.32 -23.00
N GLY A 208 -17.22 -2.91 -21.75
CA GLY A 208 -18.06 -1.77 -21.41
C GLY A 208 -17.45 -0.41 -21.82
N PRO A 209 -18.16 0.70 -21.56
CA PRO A 209 -17.65 2.03 -21.84
C PRO A 209 -16.39 2.35 -21.02
N ALA A 210 -15.48 3.12 -21.61
CA ALA A 210 -14.28 3.58 -20.91
C ALA A 210 -14.65 4.51 -19.75
N ALA A 211 -14.10 4.22 -18.57
CA ALA A 211 -14.31 4.97 -17.33
C ALA A 211 -12.97 5.41 -16.72
N ASP A 212 -13.04 6.28 -15.72
CA ASP A 212 -11.86 6.86 -15.07
C ASP A 212 -11.33 5.96 -13.96
N PHE A 213 -10.08 5.53 -14.11
CA PHE A 213 -9.36 4.71 -13.15
C PHE A 213 -8.12 5.44 -12.64
N LEU A 214 -7.80 5.24 -11.36
CA LEU A 214 -6.51 5.65 -10.80
C LEU A 214 -5.46 4.60 -11.13
N TYR A 215 -4.23 5.04 -11.41
CA TYR A 215 -3.06 4.17 -11.51
C TYR A 215 -2.28 4.22 -10.20
N ASP A 216 -2.15 3.08 -9.52
CA ASP A 216 -1.71 3.04 -8.12
C ASP A 216 -0.74 1.88 -7.87
N THR A 217 0.53 2.19 -7.63
CA THR A 217 1.58 1.21 -7.31
C THR A 217 1.55 0.75 -5.85
N GLY A 218 0.78 1.41 -4.98
CA GLY A 218 0.51 0.99 -3.61
C GLY A 218 -0.65 0.00 -3.49
N ALA A 219 -1.49 -0.13 -4.52
CA ALA A 219 -2.60 -1.08 -4.54
C ALA A 219 -2.13 -2.51 -4.86
N SER A 220 -2.31 -3.43 -3.91
CA SER A 220 -1.93 -4.85 -4.07
C SER A 220 -2.73 -5.59 -5.15
N LEU A 221 -3.93 -5.12 -5.45
CA LEU A 221 -4.83 -5.68 -6.46
C LEU A 221 -5.57 -4.54 -7.15
N THR A 222 -5.98 -4.76 -8.38
CA THR A 222 -6.96 -3.91 -9.05
C THR A 222 -8.28 -3.93 -8.28
N VAL A 223 -8.82 -2.75 -8.03
CA VAL A 223 -10.05 -2.53 -7.27
C VAL A 223 -11.10 -1.91 -8.17
N ILE A 224 -12.32 -2.44 -8.14
CA ILE A 224 -13.48 -1.86 -8.81
C ILE A 224 -14.37 -1.19 -7.77
N ASP A 225 -14.82 0.03 -8.05
CA ASP A 225 -15.80 0.69 -7.20
C ASP A 225 -17.14 -0.06 -7.22
N SER A 226 -17.76 -0.23 -6.06
CA SER A 226 -18.99 -1.00 -5.89
C SER A 226 -20.18 -0.45 -6.70
N ALA A 227 -20.29 0.88 -6.84
CA ALA A 227 -21.36 1.47 -7.64
C ALA A 227 -21.10 1.22 -9.13
N TYR A 228 -19.85 1.39 -9.59
CA TYR A 228 -19.49 1.04 -10.97
C TYR A 228 -19.69 -0.47 -11.25
N ALA A 229 -19.28 -1.35 -10.35
CA ALA A 229 -19.50 -2.79 -10.44
C ALA A 229 -20.99 -3.13 -10.63
N ALA A 230 -21.87 -2.46 -9.88
CA ALA A 230 -23.32 -2.62 -10.04
C ALA A 230 -23.81 -2.15 -11.41
N THR A 231 -23.30 -1.02 -11.94
CA THR A 231 -23.69 -0.52 -13.27
C THR A 231 -23.34 -1.46 -14.41
N ILE A 232 -22.23 -2.21 -14.29
CA ILE A 232 -21.80 -3.17 -15.31
C ILE A 232 -22.29 -4.60 -15.02
N GLY A 233 -23.10 -4.80 -13.98
CA GLY A 233 -23.66 -6.10 -13.60
C GLY A 233 -22.60 -7.11 -13.11
N LEU A 234 -21.50 -6.63 -12.52
CA LEU A 234 -20.43 -7.50 -12.03
C LEU A 234 -20.87 -8.29 -10.80
N LYS A 235 -20.78 -9.61 -10.90
CA LYS A 235 -21.08 -10.52 -9.78
C LYS A 235 -19.89 -10.57 -8.83
N THR A 236 -20.17 -10.44 -7.53
CA THR A 236 -19.15 -10.50 -6.48
C THR A 236 -19.38 -11.67 -5.53
N GLU A 237 -18.31 -12.16 -4.93
CA GLU A 237 -18.31 -13.28 -3.99
C GLU A 237 -17.25 -13.09 -2.89
N GLY A 238 -17.42 -13.79 -1.77
CA GLY A 238 -16.51 -13.72 -0.62
C GLY A 238 -16.54 -12.38 0.12
N ARG A 239 -15.90 -12.33 1.28
CA ARG A 239 -15.66 -11.12 2.08
C ARG A 239 -14.31 -11.25 2.77
N LEU A 240 -13.42 -10.27 2.59
CA LEU A 240 -12.16 -10.17 3.31
C LEU A 240 -11.93 -8.74 3.78
N GLN A 241 -11.25 -8.59 4.92
CA GLN A 241 -10.83 -7.29 5.43
C GLN A 241 -9.40 -6.98 4.93
N GLY A 242 -9.25 -5.87 4.22
CA GLY A 242 -7.97 -5.34 3.75
C GLY A 242 -7.63 -4.01 4.41
N GLU A 243 -6.37 -3.59 4.33
CA GLU A 243 -5.89 -2.32 4.91
C GLU A 243 -5.64 -1.26 3.83
N GLY A 244 -5.81 0.00 4.19
CA GLY A 244 -5.39 1.14 3.40
C GLY A 244 -4.89 2.29 4.27
N ALA A 245 -4.60 3.42 3.64
CA ALA A 245 -4.33 4.67 4.34
C ALA A 245 -5.50 5.02 5.29
N GLY A 246 -5.26 5.03 6.60
CA GLY A 246 -6.23 5.40 7.64
C GLY A 246 -6.76 4.24 8.49
N ALA A 247 -7.27 3.16 7.88
CA ALA A 247 -7.79 1.97 8.59
C ALA A 247 -8.03 0.78 7.64
N SER A 248 -8.70 -0.27 8.15
CA SER A 248 -9.13 -1.44 7.40
C SER A 248 -10.55 -1.31 6.83
N GLY A 249 -10.82 -1.92 5.68
CA GLY A 249 -12.15 -2.02 5.07
C GLY A 249 -12.48 -3.46 4.64
N THR A 250 -13.77 -3.81 4.58
CA THR A 250 -14.22 -5.11 4.05
C THR A 250 -14.54 -4.99 2.57
N GLY A 251 -13.93 -5.82 1.73
CA GLY A 251 -14.22 -5.95 0.31
C GLY A 251 -14.77 -7.31 -0.07
N THR A 252 -15.46 -7.35 -1.21
CA THR A 252 -15.80 -8.60 -1.91
C THR A 252 -14.86 -8.76 -3.10
N PHE A 253 -14.94 -9.89 -3.80
CA PHE A 253 -14.10 -10.16 -4.97
C PHE A 253 -14.94 -10.46 -6.19
N ALA A 254 -14.38 -10.23 -7.37
CA ALA A 254 -14.99 -10.57 -8.63
C ALA A 254 -13.96 -11.07 -9.64
N ARG A 255 -14.43 -11.77 -10.66
CA ARG A 255 -13.65 -12.03 -11.87
C ARG A 255 -14.16 -11.16 -13.01
N ILE A 256 -13.25 -10.48 -13.69
CA ILE A 256 -13.54 -9.77 -14.93
C ILE A 256 -12.94 -10.55 -16.10
N GLY A 257 -13.67 -10.61 -17.20
CA GLY A 257 -13.23 -11.23 -18.44
C GLY A 257 -12.12 -10.43 -19.10
N THR A 258 -12.25 -9.08 -19.14
CA THR A 258 -11.22 -8.19 -19.67
C THR A 258 -11.09 -6.89 -18.89
N LEU A 259 -9.86 -6.40 -18.77
CA LEU A 259 -9.53 -5.01 -18.44
C LEU A 259 -8.73 -4.43 -19.60
N ARG A 260 -9.30 -3.45 -20.29
CA ARG A 260 -8.65 -2.75 -21.40
C ARG A 260 -8.30 -1.34 -20.97
N VAL A 261 -7.01 -0.99 -20.98
CA VAL A 261 -6.52 0.37 -20.72
C VAL A 261 -6.01 0.92 -22.05
N ALA A 262 -6.66 1.95 -22.57
CA ALA A 262 -6.40 2.42 -23.93
C ALA A 262 -6.47 3.94 -24.07
N ALA A 263 -5.60 4.44 -24.93
CA ALA A 263 -5.56 5.81 -25.42
C ALA A 263 -6.68 6.08 -26.44
N PRO A 264 -7.03 7.35 -26.71
CA PRO A 264 -8.03 7.72 -27.72
C PRO A 264 -7.70 7.23 -29.14
N ASP A 265 -6.42 7.06 -29.46
CA ASP A 265 -5.96 6.53 -30.76
C ASP A 265 -5.91 4.99 -30.79
N SER A 266 -6.53 4.33 -29.80
CA SER A 266 -6.59 2.88 -29.61
C SER A 266 -5.26 2.18 -29.29
N ASP A 267 -4.18 2.92 -29.05
CA ASP A 267 -2.99 2.34 -28.42
C ASP A 267 -3.31 1.95 -26.97
N GLY A 268 -2.66 0.92 -26.44
CA GLY A 268 -2.94 0.42 -25.10
C GLY A 268 -2.73 -1.07 -24.95
N VAL A 269 -3.27 -1.59 -23.84
CA VAL A 269 -3.17 -3.00 -23.47
C VAL A 269 -4.52 -3.55 -23.02
N GLU A 270 -4.69 -4.84 -23.19
CA GLU A 270 -5.83 -5.59 -22.69
C GLU A 270 -5.33 -6.83 -21.95
N ILE A 271 -5.86 -7.05 -20.75
CA ILE A 271 -5.58 -8.22 -19.93
C ILE A 271 -6.87 -9.00 -19.71
N GLU A 272 -6.79 -10.30 -19.92
CA GLU A 272 -7.90 -11.21 -19.71
C GLU A 272 -7.91 -11.85 -18.32
N ASN A 273 -9.10 -12.25 -17.87
CA ASN A 273 -9.32 -13.12 -16.71
C ASN A 273 -8.69 -12.61 -15.40
N LEU A 274 -8.82 -11.32 -15.11
CA LEU A 274 -8.36 -10.73 -13.86
C LEU A 274 -9.32 -11.02 -12.71
N LYS A 275 -8.76 -11.24 -11.53
CA LYS A 275 -9.52 -11.26 -10.27
C LYS A 275 -9.29 -9.93 -9.57
N VAL A 276 -10.37 -9.25 -9.24
CA VAL A 276 -10.36 -7.89 -8.71
C VAL A 276 -11.05 -7.84 -7.36
N ALA A 277 -10.67 -6.89 -6.51
CA ALA A 277 -11.44 -6.54 -5.33
C ALA A 277 -12.58 -5.59 -5.71
N VAL A 278 -13.69 -5.62 -4.97
CA VAL A 278 -14.80 -4.69 -5.11
C VAL A 278 -15.05 -4.00 -3.78
N LEU A 279 -14.98 -2.67 -3.80
CA LEU A 279 -14.93 -1.82 -2.63
C LEU A 279 -15.74 -0.54 -2.85
N ASP A 280 -16.26 0.07 -1.79
CA ASP A 280 -16.93 1.38 -1.86
C ASP A 280 -15.88 2.52 -1.84
N LEU A 281 -15.26 2.74 -3.00
CA LEU A 281 -14.21 3.76 -3.18
C LEU A 281 -14.80 5.15 -3.15
N ASN A 282 -15.92 5.35 -3.85
CA ASN A 282 -16.50 6.67 -4.09
C ASN A 282 -17.07 7.31 -2.82
N ARG A 283 -17.42 6.54 -1.79
CA ARG A 283 -17.76 7.09 -0.46
C ARG A 283 -16.64 7.96 0.13
N ILE A 284 -15.38 7.64 -0.15
CA ILE A 284 -14.23 8.35 0.41
C ILE A 284 -13.58 9.25 -0.65
N LEU A 285 -13.35 8.75 -1.86
CA LEU A 285 -12.48 9.41 -2.84
C LEU A 285 -13.21 10.48 -3.67
N ALA A 286 -14.43 10.20 -4.12
CA ALA A 286 -15.15 11.10 -5.02
C ALA A 286 -15.37 12.52 -4.45
N PRO A 287 -15.65 12.69 -3.14
CA PRO A 287 -15.78 14.02 -2.56
C PRO A 287 -14.52 14.88 -2.67
N TYR A 288 -13.33 14.30 -2.69
CA TYR A 288 -12.07 15.06 -2.77
C TYR A 288 -11.57 15.22 -4.20
N PHE A 289 -11.84 14.26 -5.09
CA PHE A 289 -11.52 14.37 -6.51
C PHE A 289 -12.54 15.15 -7.33
N TRP A 290 -13.75 15.34 -6.78
CA TRP A 290 -14.88 15.99 -7.44
C TRP A 290 -15.30 15.28 -8.74
N ARG A 291 -14.98 13.99 -8.83
CA ARG A 291 -15.38 13.09 -9.91
C ARG A 291 -15.45 11.65 -9.39
N PRO A 292 -16.31 10.79 -9.97
CA PRO A 292 -16.34 9.38 -9.62
C PRO A 292 -15.05 8.68 -10.06
N VAL A 293 -14.65 7.69 -9.27
CA VAL A 293 -13.58 6.74 -9.55
C VAL A 293 -14.25 5.41 -9.89
N ALA A 294 -14.05 4.90 -11.12
CA ALA A 294 -14.58 3.59 -11.49
C ALA A 294 -13.76 2.43 -10.88
N GLY A 295 -12.48 2.69 -10.62
CA GLY A 295 -11.60 1.76 -9.92
C GLY A 295 -10.17 2.26 -9.80
N VAL A 296 -9.32 1.39 -9.28
CA VAL A 296 -7.89 1.55 -9.11
C VAL A 296 -7.21 0.41 -9.85
N ILE A 297 -6.28 0.72 -10.75
CA ILE A 297 -5.41 -0.26 -11.43
C ILE A 297 -4.22 -0.52 -10.52
N GLY A 298 -4.10 -1.75 -10.03
CA GLY A 298 -3.12 -2.15 -9.03
C GLY A 298 -2.03 -3.09 -9.58
N PHE A 299 -1.28 -3.68 -8.65
CA PHE A 299 -0.09 -4.47 -8.93
C PHE A 299 -0.29 -5.63 -9.92
N ASP A 300 -1.43 -6.33 -9.85
CA ASP A 300 -1.81 -7.45 -10.73
C ASP A 300 -1.86 -7.09 -12.23
N PHE A 301 -2.03 -5.80 -12.53
CA PHE A 301 -1.84 -5.22 -13.85
C PHE A 301 -0.42 -4.66 -14.03
N ILE A 302 0.05 -3.86 -13.07
CA ILE A 302 1.25 -3.02 -13.18
C ILE A 302 2.55 -3.85 -13.33
N VAL A 303 2.68 -4.94 -12.57
CA VAL A 303 3.91 -5.75 -12.53
C VAL A 303 4.27 -6.40 -13.87
N ARG A 304 3.33 -6.47 -14.80
CA ARG A 304 3.51 -7.09 -16.13
C ARG A 304 4.31 -6.24 -17.10
N PHE A 305 4.67 -5.03 -16.70
CA PHE A 305 5.30 -4.05 -17.56
C PHE A 305 6.52 -3.44 -16.88
N VAL A 306 7.45 -2.95 -17.71
CA VAL A 306 8.27 -1.80 -17.32
C VAL A 306 7.42 -0.55 -17.50
N ASN A 307 7.24 0.21 -16.42
CA ASN A 307 6.31 1.34 -16.39
C ASN A 307 7.09 2.65 -16.41
N GLU A 308 7.03 3.40 -17.51
CA GLU A 308 7.62 4.74 -17.62
C GLU A 308 6.55 5.81 -17.45
N ILE A 309 6.60 6.55 -16.35
CA ILE A 309 5.67 7.62 -16.01
C ILE A 309 6.36 8.96 -16.27
N ASP A 310 5.93 9.65 -17.31
CA ASP A 310 6.42 10.97 -17.69
C ASP A 310 5.38 12.04 -17.32
N TYR A 311 5.62 12.73 -16.20
CA TYR A 311 4.73 13.80 -15.70
C TYR A 311 4.76 15.07 -16.55
N ASP A 312 5.87 15.33 -17.24
CA ASP A 312 6.00 16.49 -18.11
C ASP A 312 5.24 16.27 -19.42
N ALA A 313 5.38 15.09 -20.01
CA ALA A 313 4.64 14.68 -21.22
C ALA A 313 3.21 14.18 -20.95
N ARG A 314 2.84 13.98 -19.68
CA ARG A 314 1.58 13.36 -19.23
C ARG A 314 1.29 12.02 -19.93
N ALA A 315 2.30 11.16 -19.96
CA ALA A 315 2.23 9.88 -20.63
C ALA A 315 2.78 8.75 -19.74
N LEU A 316 2.02 7.65 -19.69
CA LEU A 316 2.47 6.37 -19.16
C LEU A 316 2.84 5.49 -20.36
N VAL A 317 4.08 5.01 -20.41
CA VAL A 317 4.51 4.01 -21.39
C VAL A 317 4.64 2.66 -20.68
N LEU A 318 3.89 1.69 -21.16
CA LEU A 318 3.96 0.30 -20.71
C LEU A 318 4.80 -0.47 -21.72
N ARG A 319 5.89 -1.08 -21.26
CA ARG A 319 6.77 -1.89 -22.10
C ARG A 319 6.80 -3.33 -21.63
N ASP A 320 6.99 -4.22 -22.57
CA ASP A 320 7.26 -5.62 -22.28
C ASP A 320 8.62 -5.71 -21.55
N PRO A 321 8.68 -6.33 -20.35
CA PRO A 321 9.95 -6.54 -19.66
C PRO A 321 10.89 -7.47 -20.45
N ALA A 322 10.37 -8.34 -21.32
CA ALA A 322 11.18 -9.24 -22.11
C ALA A 322 12.09 -8.47 -23.08
N GLY A 323 13.40 -8.48 -22.79
CA GLY A 323 14.40 -7.77 -23.59
C GLY A 323 14.39 -6.25 -23.41
N TYR A 324 13.76 -5.73 -22.35
CA TYR A 324 13.88 -4.32 -22.01
C TYR A 324 15.29 -3.98 -21.56
N GLU A 325 15.86 -2.94 -22.15
CA GLU A 325 17.08 -2.31 -21.69
C GLU A 325 16.83 -0.83 -21.42
N TYR A 326 17.31 -0.36 -20.27
CA TYR A 326 17.22 1.05 -19.93
C TYR A 326 18.24 1.87 -20.72
N HIS A 327 17.75 2.81 -21.54
CA HIS A 327 18.57 3.74 -22.33
C HIS A 327 18.39 5.21 -21.93
N GLY A 328 17.73 5.47 -20.80
CA GLY A 328 17.52 6.82 -20.29
C GLY A 328 18.77 7.39 -19.61
N SER A 329 18.63 8.62 -19.12
CA SER A 329 19.72 9.38 -18.49
C SER A 329 19.68 9.35 -16.95
N GLY A 330 18.66 8.72 -16.38
CA GLY A 330 18.43 8.65 -14.94
C GLY A 330 19.30 7.64 -14.23
N ALA A 331 19.49 7.87 -12.94
CA ALA A 331 20.18 6.92 -12.10
C ALA A 331 19.29 5.70 -11.82
N ALA A 332 19.88 4.51 -11.87
CA ALA A 332 19.26 3.28 -11.41
C ALA A 332 19.40 3.20 -9.88
N ILE A 333 18.27 3.21 -9.19
CA ILE A 333 18.18 3.03 -7.74
C ILE A 333 17.69 1.59 -7.50
N PRO A 334 18.46 0.75 -6.77
CA PRO A 334 18.00 -0.58 -6.42
C PRO A 334 16.67 -0.51 -5.66
N MET A 335 15.74 -1.39 -6.02
CA MET A 335 14.46 -1.50 -5.32
C MET A 335 14.17 -2.94 -4.88
N THR A 336 13.37 -3.06 -3.83
CA THR A 336 12.76 -4.33 -3.39
C THR A 336 11.24 -4.21 -3.47
N LEU A 337 10.52 -5.26 -3.09
CA LEU A 337 9.06 -5.23 -2.94
C LEU A 337 8.66 -5.34 -1.47
N ALA A 338 7.69 -4.51 -1.07
CA ALA A 338 6.94 -4.62 0.17
C ALA A 338 5.59 -5.27 -0.13
N GLY A 339 5.53 -6.60 -0.09
CA GLY A 339 4.43 -7.31 -0.72
C GLY A 339 4.35 -7.02 -2.22
N HIS A 340 3.57 -6.02 -2.58
CA HIS A 340 3.30 -5.61 -3.96
C HIS A 340 3.78 -4.20 -4.27
N ALA A 341 4.16 -3.40 -3.27
CA ALA A 341 4.60 -2.03 -3.48
C ALA A 341 6.12 -1.98 -3.74
N PRO A 342 6.60 -1.24 -4.75
CA PRO A 342 8.04 -1.01 -4.94
C PRO A 342 8.62 -0.20 -3.78
N VAL A 343 9.85 -0.52 -3.37
CA VAL A 343 10.53 0.09 -2.21
C VAL A 343 11.91 0.58 -2.61
N ALA A 344 12.25 1.80 -2.23
CA ALA A 344 13.59 2.35 -2.40
C ALA A 344 14.13 2.94 -1.08
N LYS A 345 15.46 2.97 -0.95
CA LYS A 345 16.13 3.60 0.19
C LYS A 345 16.19 5.12 0.02
N LEU A 346 15.77 5.83 1.06
CA LEU A 346 15.92 7.28 1.16
C LEU A 346 16.60 7.65 2.48
N THR A 347 17.30 8.78 2.48
CA THR A 347 17.92 9.37 3.68
C THR A 347 17.26 10.71 3.98
N LEU A 348 16.66 10.83 5.16
CA LEU A 348 16.11 12.08 5.68
C LEU A 348 17.19 12.79 6.52
N ASP A 349 17.36 14.08 6.29
CA ASP A 349 18.29 14.96 7.00
C ASP A 349 19.77 14.52 7.00
N GLY A 350 20.14 13.59 6.11
CA GLY A 350 21.49 13.02 6.05
C GLY A 350 21.82 12.10 7.24
N GLU A 351 20.82 11.72 8.03
CA GLU A 351 21.00 10.99 9.29
C GLU A 351 20.08 9.77 9.38
N PHE A 352 18.83 9.90 8.91
CA PHE A 352 17.81 8.87 9.08
C PHE A 352 17.57 8.12 7.78
N ASP A 353 18.23 6.97 7.64
CA ASP A 353 18.00 6.04 6.54
C ASP A 353 16.70 5.25 6.77
N GLY A 354 15.98 4.99 5.68
CA GLY A 354 14.77 4.19 5.71
C GLY A 354 14.41 3.60 4.35
N ASP A 355 13.64 2.52 4.39
CA ASP A 355 13.04 1.89 3.22
C ASP A 355 11.63 2.48 2.99
N PHE A 356 11.40 3.09 1.82
CA PHE A 356 10.16 3.81 1.51
C PHE A 356 9.43 3.18 0.34
N ARG A 357 8.12 3.02 0.48
CA ARG A 357 7.24 2.58 -0.60
C ARG A 357 7.08 3.68 -1.64
N ILE A 358 7.25 3.35 -2.91
CA ILE A 358 7.05 4.27 -4.04
C ILE A 358 5.59 4.15 -4.50
N ASP A 359 4.83 5.21 -4.28
CA ASP A 359 3.37 5.18 -4.30
C ASP A 359 2.80 6.23 -5.26
N VAL A 360 2.59 5.82 -6.52
CA VAL A 360 1.98 6.65 -7.57
C VAL A 360 0.49 6.89 -7.30
N GLY A 361 -0.13 6.10 -6.41
CA GLY A 361 -1.50 6.29 -5.95
C GLY A 361 -1.63 7.38 -4.88
N SER A 362 -0.52 7.88 -4.33
CA SER A 362 -0.55 8.92 -3.30
C SER A 362 -0.29 10.31 -3.87
N GLY A 363 -1.15 11.27 -3.51
CA GLY A 363 -0.96 12.69 -3.80
C GLY A 363 0.01 13.41 -2.86
N SER A 364 0.59 12.72 -1.87
CA SER A 364 1.46 13.31 -0.85
C SER A 364 2.90 13.54 -1.33
N THR A 365 3.75 14.07 -0.44
CA THR A 365 5.21 14.13 -0.62
C THR A 365 5.86 12.87 -0.06
N VAL A 366 6.18 12.89 1.23
CA VAL A 366 6.71 11.76 1.97
C VAL A 366 5.89 11.63 3.24
N ASP A 367 5.17 10.53 3.38
CA ASP A 367 4.43 10.17 4.59
C ASP A 367 5.29 9.23 5.43
N LEU A 368 5.83 9.74 6.53
CA LEU A 368 6.61 8.99 7.51
C LEU A 368 5.67 8.17 8.39
N HIS A 369 5.96 6.88 8.52
CA HIS A 369 5.15 5.97 9.32
C HIS A 369 5.41 6.19 10.81
N GLY A 370 4.37 6.02 11.63
CA GLY A 370 4.41 6.30 13.06
C GLY A 370 5.56 5.60 13.81
N PRO A 371 5.83 4.29 13.58
CA PRO A 371 6.96 3.60 14.21
C PRO A 371 8.33 4.20 13.85
N PHE A 372 8.53 4.60 12.59
CA PHE A 372 9.78 5.26 12.16
C PHE A 372 9.96 6.63 12.81
N VAL A 373 8.88 7.42 12.89
CA VAL A 373 8.87 8.72 13.59
C VAL A 373 9.25 8.56 15.06
N ARG A 374 8.62 7.63 15.78
CA ARG A 374 8.88 7.38 17.21
C ARG A 374 10.28 6.86 17.47
N ARG A 375 10.72 5.85 16.71
CA ARG A 375 12.02 5.18 16.89
C ARG A 375 13.20 6.16 16.74
N ASN A 376 13.06 7.13 15.84
CA ASN A 376 14.11 8.11 15.55
C ASN A 376 13.88 9.46 16.27
N GLY A 377 12.84 9.58 17.11
CA GLY A 377 12.52 10.84 17.80
C GLY A 377 12.23 12.02 16.85
N LEU A 378 11.75 11.74 15.63
CA LEU A 378 11.55 12.78 14.60
C LEU A 378 10.54 13.82 15.02
N ASP A 379 9.65 13.48 15.95
CA ASP A 379 8.70 14.43 16.47
C ASP A 379 9.33 15.63 17.19
N GLN A 380 10.53 15.41 17.74
CA GLN A 380 11.32 16.42 18.45
C GLN A 380 12.47 16.95 17.58
N ALA A 381 13.03 16.10 16.70
CA ALA A 381 14.14 16.47 15.84
C ALA A 381 13.72 17.43 14.70
N LEU A 382 12.48 17.28 14.20
CA LEU A 382 11.97 18.13 13.13
C LEU A 382 11.30 19.41 13.66
N PRO A 383 11.30 20.50 12.87
CA PRO A 383 10.61 21.74 13.24
C PRO A 383 9.13 21.52 13.54
N ALA A 384 8.55 22.45 14.31
CA ALA A 384 7.11 22.51 14.49
C ALA A 384 6.39 22.59 13.13
N GLY A 385 5.34 21.81 12.99
CA GLY A 385 4.53 21.72 11.78
C GLY A 385 3.10 22.17 11.99
N VAL A 386 2.24 21.78 11.05
CA VAL A 386 0.79 21.93 11.16
C VAL A 386 0.12 20.57 11.21
N GLU A 387 -0.85 20.42 12.11
CA GLU A 387 -1.71 19.25 12.16
C GLU A 387 -2.70 19.29 10.99
N VAL A 388 -2.81 18.17 10.28
CA VAL A 388 -3.71 17.98 9.16
C VAL A 388 -4.35 16.60 9.24
N THR A 389 -5.62 16.51 8.87
CA THR A 389 -6.26 15.22 8.67
C THR A 389 -6.08 14.83 7.20
N SER A 390 -5.29 13.80 6.95
CA SER A 390 -5.13 13.23 5.61
C SER A 390 -6.15 12.11 5.39
N GLY A 391 -6.37 11.71 4.14
CA GLY A 391 -7.33 10.67 3.80
C GLY A 391 -6.85 9.77 2.69
N GLY A 392 -7.23 8.50 2.76
CA GLY A 392 -7.08 7.53 1.67
C GLY A 392 -8.09 6.41 1.80
N PHE A 393 -7.87 5.31 1.07
CA PHE A 393 -8.85 4.22 0.95
C PHE A 393 -9.30 3.62 2.30
N GLY A 394 -8.40 3.54 3.28
CA GLY A 394 -8.70 3.02 4.61
C GLY A 394 -9.47 4.00 5.50
N GLY A 395 -9.60 5.27 5.11
CA GLY A 395 -10.20 6.33 5.91
C GLY A 395 -9.27 7.51 6.13
N THR A 396 -9.57 8.30 7.16
CA THR A 396 -8.80 9.49 7.54
C THR A 396 -7.85 9.21 8.69
N PHE A 397 -6.72 9.90 8.69
CA PHE A 397 -5.71 9.83 9.76
C PHE A 397 -5.10 11.21 10.02
N GLU A 398 -4.69 11.43 11.25
CA GLU A 398 -4.00 12.65 11.65
C GLU A 398 -2.51 12.54 11.33
N SER A 399 -1.96 13.64 10.81
CA SER A 399 -0.54 13.79 10.53
C SER A 399 -0.09 15.20 10.83
N ARG A 400 1.20 15.35 11.15
CA ARG A 400 1.84 16.65 11.27
C ARG A 400 2.71 16.91 10.06
N VAL A 401 2.36 17.92 9.26
CA VAL A 401 3.16 18.32 8.10
C VAL A 401 4.19 19.35 8.53
N THR A 402 5.46 19.09 8.25
CA THR A 402 6.58 19.97 8.56
C THR A 402 7.61 19.95 7.43
N ARG A 403 8.72 20.68 7.59
CA ARG A 403 9.85 20.67 6.67
C ARG A 403 11.07 20.06 7.32
N ALA A 404 11.61 19.03 6.70
CA ALA A 404 12.92 18.50 7.08
C ALA A 404 14.04 19.42 6.55
N ARG A 405 15.29 19.18 6.93
CA ARG A 405 16.45 19.89 6.37
C ARG A 405 16.74 19.45 4.94
N SER A 406 16.74 18.15 4.67
CA SER A 406 17.08 17.57 3.37
C SER A 406 16.46 16.19 3.18
N LEU A 407 16.25 15.79 1.93
CA LEU A 407 15.93 14.40 1.56
C LEU A 407 16.83 13.97 0.41
N ALA A 408 17.30 12.73 0.45
CA ALA A 408 18.10 12.14 -0.61
C ALA A 408 17.54 10.79 -1.08
N ILE A 409 17.65 10.53 -2.38
CA ILE A 409 17.35 9.26 -3.02
C ILE A 409 18.35 9.01 -4.15
N GLY A 410 19.13 7.93 -4.06
CA GLY A 410 20.26 7.70 -4.98
C GLY A 410 21.18 8.93 -5.04
N PRO A 411 21.49 9.47 -6.24
CA PRO A 411 22.33 10.67 -6.38
C PRO A 411 21.55 11.99 -6.25
N TYR A 412 20.24 11.95 -6.05
CA TYR A 412 19.39 13.13 -6.00
C TYR A 412 19.20 13.59 -4.56
N SER A 413 19.26 14.90 -4.36
CA SER A 413 18.93 15.53 -3.08
C SER A 413 18.31 16.90 -3.30
N TRP A 414 17.49 17.33 -2.34
CA TRP A 414 17.03 18.71 -2.30
C TRP A 414 16.74 19.16 -0.86
N ASP A 415 16.85 20.46 -0.66
CA ASP A 415 16.71 21.10 0.64
C ASP A 415 15.24 21.37 0.98
N LYS A 416 14.95 21.34 2.28
CA LYS A 416 13.67 21.74 2.86
C LYS A 416 12.44 21.02 2.31
N PRO A 417 12.49 19.68 2.12
CA PRO A 417 11.35 18.92 1.64
C PRO A 417 10.18 19.03 2.63
N LEU A 418 8.95 18.97 2.11
CA LEU A 418 7.79 18.70 2.97
C LEU A 418 7.79 17.21 3.35
N VAL A 419 7.51 16.96 4.63
CA VAL A 419 7.28 15.61 5.17
C VAL A 419 6.04 15.63 6.04
N SER A 420 5.33 14.52 6.04
CA SER A 420 4.10 14.29 6.80
C SER A 420 4.39 13.21 7.83
N LEU A 421 4.30 13.54 9.11
CA LEU A 421 4.55 12.61 10.21
C LEU A 421 3.22 11.99 10.60
N SER A 422 3.00 10.74 10.24
CA SER A 422 1.78 10.03 10.58
C SER A 422 1.68 9.79 12.09
N GLN A 423 0.52 10.10 12.66
CA GLN A 423 0.20 9.75 14.05
C GLN A 423 -0.55 8.41 14.15
N ALA A 424 -0.68 7.68 13.03
CA ALA A 424 -1.39 6.41 12.99
C ALA A 424 -0.71 5.36 13.90
N ALA A 425 -1.54 4.67 14.69
CA ALA A 425 -1.13 3.52 15.48
C ALA A 425 -1.46 2.18 14.80
N THR A 426 -2.31 2.20 13.76
CA THR A 426 -2.80 1.02 13.03
C THR A 426 -2.91 1.32 11.52
N GLY A 427 -3.06 0.27 10.69
CA GLY A 427 -3.22 0.39 9.24
C GLY A 427 -1.92 0.70 8.49
N ALA A 428 -2.04 1.04 7.21
CA ALA A 428 -0.91 1.07 6.27
C ALA A 428 0.25 2.03 6.63
N PHE A 429 0.03 3.03 7.49
CA PHE A 429 1.06 3.97 7.97
C PHE A 429 1.65 3.64 9.36
N ALA A 430 1.32 2.46 9.89
CA ALA A 430 1.87 1.94 11.13
C ALA A 430 2.94 0.87 10.90
N SER A 431 3.60 0.86 9.73
CA SER A 431 4.61 -0.14 9.41
C SER A 431 5.80 0.00 10.33
N GLU A 432 6.30 -1.14 10.82
CA GLU A 432 7.54 -1.20 11.56
C GLU A 432 8.75 -1.49 10.65
N ASP A 433 8.49 -2.15 9.51
CA ASP A 433 9.50 -2.51 8.51
C ASP A 433 9.83 -1.34 7.58
N TYR A 434 8.84 -0.54 7.19
CA TYR A 434 9.00 0.57 6.25
C TYR A 434 8.97 1.94 6.95
N ALA A 435 9.82 2.84 6.48
CA ALA A 435 9.96 4.18 7.03
C ALA A 435 8.84 5.13 6.58
N GLY A 436 8.29 4.90 5.39
CA GLY A 436 7.29 5.80 4.82
C GLY A 436 6.78 5.41 3.43
N ASN A 437 5.91 6.26 2.89
CA ASN A 437 5.52 6.27 1.48
C ASN A 437 6.05 7.54 0.79
N VAL A 438 6.37 7.43 -0.49
CA VAL A 438 6.76 8.53 -1.37
C VAL A 438 5.66 8.69 -2.43
N GLY A 439 4.97 9.82 -2.38
CA GLY A 439 3.87 10.17 -3.27
C GLY A 439 4.26 11.07 -4.45
N ASN A 440 3.26 11.39 -5.26
CA ASN A 440 3.43 12.10 -6.51
C ASN A 440 3.93 13.53 -6.38
N GLN A 441 3.83 14.20 -5.22
CA GLN A 441 4.44 15.52 -5.07
C GLN A 441 5.98 15.44 -5.12
N LEU A 442 6.55 14.31 -4.73
CA LEU A 442 7.96 14.02 -4.97
C LEU A 442 8.16 13.44 -6.38
N LEU A 443 7.38 12.43 -6.77
CA LEU A 443 7.61 11.70 -8.03
C LEU A 443 7.45 12.59 -9.27
N GLU A 444 6.59 13.61 -9.25
CA GLU A 444 6.40 14.54 -10.38
C GLU A 444 7.63 15.40 -10.71
N ARG A 445 8.68 15.32 -9.87
CA ARG A 445 9.99 15.93 -10.11
C ARG A 445 10.79 15.19 -11.17
N PHE A 446 10.40 13.96 -11.51
CA PHE A 446 11.14 13.05 -12.37
C PHE A 446 10.26 12.49 -13.48
N LYS A 447 10.87 12.00 -14.54
CA LYS A 447 10.35 10.84 -15.26
C LYS A 447 10.75 9.60 -14.48
N VAL A 448 9.76 8.76 -14.15
CA VAL A 448 9.93 7.60 -13.28
C VAL A 448 9.82 6.33 -14.10
N THR A 449 10.81 5.45 -14.05
CA THR A 449 10.71 4.08 -14.62
C THR A 449 10.74 3.05 -13.50
N LEU A 450 9.69 2.23 -13.42
CA LEU A 450 9.62 1.08 -12.52
C LEU A 450 9.88 -0.20 -13.33
N ASP A 451 11.06 -0.79 -13.14
CA ASP A 451 11.48 -2.04 -13.76
C ASP A 451 11.46 -3.18 -12.73
N TYR A 452 10.30 -3.83 -12.62
CA TYR A 452 10.07 -4.90 -11.63
C TYR A 452 10.98 -6.10 -11.86
N GLU A 453 11.27 -6.47 -13.11
CA GLU A 453 12.09 -7.63 -13.45
C GLU A 453 13.54 -7.43 -12.98
N HIS A 454 14.12 -6.27 -13.27
CA HIS A 454 15.51 -5.96 -12.92
C HIS A 454 15.67 -5.31 -11.53
N ARG A 455 14.57 -5.15 -10.77
CA ARG A 455 14.57 -4.51 -9.45
C ARG A 455 15.24 -3.14 -9.45
N ALA A 456 14.88 -2.33 -10.44
CA ALA A 456 15.40 -0.97 -10.61
C ALA A 456 14.30 0.08 -10.67
N LEU A 457 14.49 1.15 -9.90
CA LEU A 457 13.79 2.41 -10.02
C LEU A 457 14.70 3.40 -10.75
N HIS A 458 14.35 3.82 -11.97
CA HIS A 458 15.09 4.88 -12.66
C HIS A 458 14.39 6.22 -12.48
N LEU A 459 15.14 7.23 -12.08
CA LEU A 459 14.65 8.59 -11.92
C LEU A 459 15.42 9.54 -12.83
N GLU A 460 14.73 10.13 -13.82
CA GLU A 460 15.31 11.15 -14.69
C GLU A 460 14.77 12.52 -14.27
N PRO A 461 15.61 13.52 -13.91
CA PRO A 461 15.12 14.84 -13.52
C PRO A 461 14.23 15.48 -14.60
N GLY A 462 12.99 15.80 -14.22
CA GLY A 462 12.03 16.52 -15.06
C GLY A 462 12.05 18.02 -14.85
N ALA A 463 11.12 18.74 -15.49
CA ALA A 463 11.00 20.19 -15.42
C ALA A 463 10.68 20.72 -14.01
N ARG A 464 10.18 19.85 -13.11
CA ARG A 464 9.85 20.19 -11.72
C ARG A 464 10.97 19.87 -10.73
N PHE A 465 12.08 19.25 -11.15
CA PHE A 465 13.13 18.79 -10.24
C PHE A 465 13.61 19.86 -9.25
N LYS A 466 13.81 21.10 -9.72
CA LYS A 466 14.28 22.22 -8.89
C LYS A 466 13.16 23.03 -8.19
N LYS A 467 11.89 22.67 -8.39
CA LYS A 467 10.77 23.43 -7.79
C LYS A 467 10.71 23.16 -6.28
N PRO A 468 10.53 24.16 -5.41
CA PRO A 468 10.31 23.90 -3.99
C PRO A 468 8.99 23.17 -3.74
N ASP A 469 8.94 22.35 -2.70
CA ASP A 469 7.68 21.76 -2.24
C ASP A 469 6.72 22.85 -1.75
N SER A 470 5.45 22.75 -2.15
CA SER A 470 4.39 23.66 -1.73
C SER A 470 3.34 22.92 -0.92
N PHE A 471 2.94 23.49 0.21
CA PHE A 471 1.74 23.09 0.94
C PHE A 471 0.56 23.98 0.50
N SER A 472 -0.66 23.64 0.92
CA SER A 472 -1.82 24.53 0.72
C SER A 472 -1.51 25.92 1.28
N ARG A 473 -1.73 26.97 0.49
CA ARG A 473 -1.59 28.38 0.94
C ARG A 473 -2.87 28.95 1.53
N SER A 474 -3.98 28.26 1.40
CA SER A 474 -5.26 28.64 2.02
C SER A 474 -5.47 27.95 3.37
N GLY A 475 -4.97 26.71 3.49
CA GLY A 475 -5.30 25.76 4.55
C GLY A 475 -6.77 25.33 4.54
N LEU A 476 -7.45 25.43 3.39
CA LEU A 476 -8.84 25.03 3.20
C LEU A 476 -8.89 23.81 2.30
N GLN A 477 -9.24 22.66 2.87
CA GLN A 477 -9.56 21.47 2.07
C GLN A 477 -11.05 21.48 1.74
N LEU A 478 -11.37 21.30 0.48
CA LEU A 478 -12.75 21.27 0.00
C LEU A 478 -13.19 19.85 -0.33
N ALA A 479 -14.44 19.53 -0.03
CA ALA A 479 -15.11 18.32 -0.50
C ALA A 479 -16.38 18.69 -1.28
N ARG A 480 -16.77 17.85 -2.23
CA ARG A 480 -17.95 18.05 -3.08
C ARG A 480 -18.91 16.88 -2.99
N GLU A 481 -20.19 17.18 -2.77
CA GLU A 481 -21.29 16.22 -2.83
C GLU A 481 -22.36 16.76 -3.79
N GLY A 482 -22.49 16.13 -4.96
CA GLY A 482 -23.33 16.65 -6.03
C GLY A 482 -22.87 18.03 -6.49
N SER A 483 -23.72 19.05 -6.36
CA SER A 483 -23.37 20.46 -6.66
C SER A 483 -22.84 21.23 -5.45
N MET A 484 -22.96 20.68 -4.23
CA MET A 484 -22.56 21.36 -3.01
C MET A 484 -21.06 21.17 -2.78
N VAL A 485 -20.34 22.28 -2.65
CA VAL A 485 -18.93 22.30 -2.23
C VAL A 485 -18.88 22.77 -0.79
N ARG A 486 -18.17 22.06 0.08
CA ARG A 486 -18.03 22.40 1.49
C ARG A 486 -16.58 22.47 1.94
N ALA A 487 -16.33 23.25 2.98
CA ALA A 487 -15.10 23.20 3.75
C ALA A 487 -15.06 21.86 4.50
N ALA A 488 -14.30 20.88 4.00
CA ALA A 488 -14.12 19.61 4.67
C ALA A 488 -13.21 19.77 5.89
N GLN A 489 -12.11 20.50 5.70
CA GLN A 489 -11.15 20.78 6.76
C GLN A 489 -10.60 22.19 6.66
N VAL A 490 -10.25 22.74 7.83
CA VAL A 490 -9.65 24.06 7.96
C VAL A 490 -8.44 23.94 8.88
N VAL A 491 -7.24 24.02 8.30
CA VAL A 491 -5.98 23.88 9.04
C VAL A 491 -5.85 25.00 10.06
N ALA A 492 -5.45 24.67 11.30
CA ALA A 492 -5.28 25.65 12.36
C ALA A 492 -4.23 26.71 11.98
N GLY A 493 -4.47 27.97 12.33
CA GLY A 493 -3.58 29.10 12.01
C GLY A 493 -3.51 29.49 10.53
N SER A 494 -4.17 28.76 9.63
CA SER A 494 -4.20 29.04 8.18
C SER A 494 -4.95 30.33 7.82
N PRO A 495 -4.80 30.84 6.59
CA PRO A 495 -5.65 31.92 6.08
C PRO A 495 -7.15 31.65 6.16
N ALA A 496 -7.59 30.41 5.93
CA ALA A 496 -8.98 30.02 6.05
C ALA A 496 -9.50 30.11 7.50
N ALA A 497 -8.72 29.63 8.46
CA ALA A 497 -9.03 29.78 9.89
C ALA A 497 -9.09 31.26 10.29
N LYS A 498 -8.14 32.08 9.85
CA LYS A 498 -8.13 33.54 10.10
C LYS A 498 -9.34 34.26 9.49
N ALA A 499 -9.86 33.75 8.37
CA ALA A 499 -11.09 34.24 7.76
C ALA A 499 -12.37 33.72 8.44
N LYS A 500 -12.24 32.93 9.52
CA LYS A 500 -13.31 32.33 10.32
C LYS A 500 -14.19 31.35 9.52
N ILE A 501 -13.62 30.73 8.49
CA ILE A 501 -14.21 29.56 7.83
C ILE A 501 -14.13 28.39 8.83
N GLN A 502 -15.17 27.57 8.88
CA GLN A 502 -15.26 26.40 9.74
C GLN A 502 -15.54 25.16 8.87
N PRO A 503 -15.11 23.97 9.32
CA PRO A 503 -15.57 22.72 8.74
C PRO A 503 -17.11 22.70 8.68
N GLY A 504 -17.65 22.25 7.54
CA GLY A 504 -19.08 22.23 7.27
C GLY A 504 -19.64 23.47 6.57
N ASP A 505 -18.89 24.59 6.49
CA ASP A 505 -19.32 25.74 5.69
C ASP A 505 -19.51 25.36 4.23
N GLU A 506 -20.66 25.70 3.64
CA GLU A 506 -20.84 25.60 2.20
C GLU A 506 -20.04 26.71 1.52
N VAL A 507 -19.20 26.37 0.55
CA VAL A 507 -18.50 27.32 -0.31
C VAL A 507 -19.33 27.52 -1.56
N VAL A 508 -20.02 28.64 -1.65
CA VAL A 508 -20.96 28.97 -2.74
C VAL A 508 -20.23 29.55 -3.95
N GLU A 509 -19.25 30.43 -3.73
CA GLU A 509 -18.46 31.05 -4.80
C GLU A 509 -16.98 31.07 -4.46
N ILE A 510 -16.14 30.84 -5.48
CA ILE A 510 -14.70 31.01 -5.44
C ILE A 510 -14.34 32.06 -6.50
N ALA A 511 -13.65 33.13 -6.09
CA ALA A 511 -13.23 34.21 -6.98
C ALA A 511 -14.36 34.83 -7.84
N GLY A 512 -15.60 34.83 -7.34
CA GLY A 512 -16.77 35.40 -8.02
C GLY A 512 -17.45 34.48 -9.03
N ARG A 513 -17.06 33.21 -9.10
CA ARG A 513 -17.75 32.16 -9.86
C ARG A 513 -18.34 31.12 -8.90
N PRO A 514 -19.49 30.50 -9.23
CA PRO A 514 -20.04 29.40 -8.44
C PRO A 514 -18.99 28.32 -8.19
N ALA A 515 -18.87 27.84 -6.95
CA ALA A 515 -17.90 26.81 -6.59
C ALA A 515 -18.15 25.49 -7.35
N ALA A 516 -19.43 25.19 -7.65
CA ALA A 516 -19.85 24.03 -8.43
C ALA A 516 -19.29 23.98 -9.87
N ASP A 517 -18.90 25.14 -10.42
CA ASP A 517 -18.36 25.28 -11.78
C ASP A 517 -16.86 24.97 -11.86
N TYR A 518 -16.20 24.78 -10.72
CA TYR A 518 -14.79 24.42 -10.66
C TYR A 518 -14.60 22.91 -10.69
N THR A 519 -13.47 22.48 -11.26
CA THR A 519 -12.86 21.18 -10.96
C THR A 519 -12.06 21.28 -9.65
N ALA A 520 -11.77 20.14 -9.02
CA ALA A 520 -10.92 20.10 -7.83
C ALA A 520 -9.56 20.77 -8.08
N GLU A 521 -8.90 20.43 -9.19
CA GLU A 521 -7.63 21.05 -9.63
C GLU A 521 -7.76 22.56 -9.85
N GLY A 522 -8.86 23.02 -10.45
CA GLY A 522 -9.10 24.45 -10.67
C GLY A 522 -9.28 25.22 -9.36
N ALA A 523 -9.96 24.63 -8.37
CA ALA A 523 -10.12 25.21 -7.05
C ALA A 523 -8.78 25.25 -6.29
N ALA A 524 -8.04 24.14 -6.29
CA ALA A 524 -6.71 24.02 -5.68
C ALA A 524 -5.69 24.99 -6.33
N GLY A 525 -5.75 25.17 -7.65
CA GLY A 525 -4.92 26.15 -8.37
C GLY A 525 -5.09 27.58 -7.86
N LEU A 526 -6.30 27.96 -7.44
CA LEU A 526 -6.60 29.28 -6.87
C LEU A 526 -6.30 29.37 -5.37
N LEU A 527 -6.66 28.35 -4.60
CA LEU A 527 -6.61 28.38 -3.14
C LEU A 527 -5.28 27.91 -2.58
N ASP A 528 -4.72 26.86 -3.15
CA ASP A 528 -3.57 26.15 -2.59
C ASP A 528 -2.28 26.55 -3.30
N HIS A 529 -2.32 26.63 -4.64
CA HIS A 529 -1.16 26.94 -5.47
C HIS A 529 -1.10 28.41 -5.91
N GLY A 530 -2.13 29.20 -5.61
CA GLY A 530 -2.19 30.63 -5.93
C GLY A 530 -1.03 31.42 -5.30
N LYS A 531 -0.58 32.51 -5.94
CA LYS A 531 0.59 33.28 -5.49
C LYS A 531 0.44 33.75 -4.04
N ALA A 532 1.46 33.55 -3.20
CA ALA A 532 1.49 34.08 -1.85
C ALA A 532 1.25 35.61 -1.83
N GLY A 533 0.47 36.08 -0.86
CA GLY A 533 0.02 37.46 -0.72
C GLY A 533 -1.22 37.82 -1.54
N SER A 534 -1.61 37.01 -2.53
CA SER A 534 -2.84 37.21 -3.29
C SER A 534 -4.09 37.05 -2.41
N LYS A 535 -5.18 37.70 -2.83
CA LYS A 535 -6.45 37.74 -2.10
C LYS A 535 -7.52 37.00 -2.88
N VAL A 536 -7.97 35.86 -2.39
CA VAL A 536 -9.07 35.10 -2.98
C VAL A 536 -10.35 35.44 -2.22
N LYS A 537 -11.38 35.91 -2.93
CA LYS A 537 -12.71 36.17 -2.35
C LYS A 537 -13.52 34.88 -2.41
N LEU A 538 -14.16 34.53 -1.31
CA LEU A 538 -15.14 33.44 -1.26
C LEU A 538 -16.50 33.99 -0.80
N VAL A 539 -17.57 33.34 -1.25
CA VAL A 539 -18.87 33.41 -0.62
C VAL A 539 -19.12 32.08 0.05
N ILE A 540 -19.32 32.08 1.36
CA ILE A 540 -19.70 30.89 2.13
C ILE A 540 -21.13 31.00 2.62
N ALA A 541 -21.79 29.89 2.90
CA ALA A 541 -23.07 29.83 3.61
C ALA A 541 -22.93 28.98 4.88
N ARG A 542 -23.46 29.51 5.98
CA ARG A 542 -23.56 28.84 7.28
C ARG A 542 -24.95 29.09 7.85
N ASP A 543 -25.66 28.04 8.24
CA ASP A 543 -27.04 28.13 8.75
C ASP A 543 -27.97 28.93 7.82
N GLY A 544 -27.82 28.72 6.50
CA GLY A 544 -28.58 29.43 5.46
C GLY A 544 -28.16 30.89 5.20
N LYS A 545 -27.20 31.44 5.96
CA LYS A 545 -26.74 32.83 5.82
C LYS A 545 -25.47 32.91 5.00
N ARG A 546 -25.52 33.67 3.90
CA ARG A 546 -24.34 33.93 3.05
C ARG A 546 -23.41 34.97 3.68
N LYS A 547 -22.11 34.72 3.62
CA LYS A 547 -21.05 35.61 4.10
C LYS A 547 -19.94 35.70 3.06
N LYS A 548 -19.52 36.93 2.76
CA LYS A 548 -18.33 37.19 1.95
C LYS A 548 -17.09 37.13 2.84
N VAL A 549 -16.14 36.28 2.48
CA VAL A 549 -14.85 36.17 3.17
C VAL A 549 -13.71 36.37 2.17
N LYS A 550 -12.54 36.72 2.70
CA LYS A 550 -11.34 36.98 1.88
C LYS A 550 -10.16 36.26 2.48
N LEU A 551 -9.59 35.35 1.71
CA LEU A 551 -8.38 34.62 2.05
C LEU A 551 -7.18 35.40 1.54
N LYS A 552 -6.21 35.71 2.41
CA LYS A 552 -4.90 36.20 1.99
C LYS A 552 -3.95 35.01 2.00
N LEU A 553 -3.64 34.49 0.82
CA LEU A 553 -2.78 33.30 0.67
C LEU A 553 -1.39 33.57 1.25
N ARG A 554 -0.79 32.57 1.88
CA ARG A 554 0.59 32.65 2.40
C ARG A 554 1.15 31.25 2.59
N GLU A 555 2.46 31.14 2.60
CA GLU A 555 3.11 29.97 3.19
C GLU A 555 2.91 30.00 4.70
N PHE A 556 2.68 28.83 5.30
CA PHE A 556 2.52 28.69 6.74
C PHE A 556 3.08 27.36 7.28
N VAL A 557 3.79 26.61 6.44
CA VAL A 557 4.59 25.42 6.76
C VAL A 557 6.02 25.65 6.32
#